data_AF-A0A2V5TD48-F1
#
_entry.id   AF-A0A2V5TD48-F1
#
_cell.length_a   1.000
_cell.length_b   1.000
_cell.length_c   1.000
_cell.angle_alpha   90.00
_cell.angle_beta   90.00
_cell.angle_gamma   90.00
#
_symmetry.space_group_name_H-M   'P 1'
#
loop_
_entity.id
_entity.type
_entity.pdbx_description
1 polymer ?
#
loop_
_entity_poly.entity_id
_entity_poly.type
_entity_poly.pdbx_seq_one_letter_code
_entity_poly.pdbx_strand_id
1 'polypeptide(L)'
;MRITVTDHARPLDDEVDRFILAVRALPQDTWTHFHCEAGRGRTTTFMVLYDMLRNAAHVSLEDIVRRQKLLGYNYDVLRPTEPGDWKAPYTDDRIAFVRAFYNYARGNPDGRLRLWSEWLKSGAQ
;
A
#
# COMPACT_ATOMS: atom_id res chain seq x y z
N MET A 1 -15.55 -5.44 -1.88
CA MET A 1 -14.72 -5.56 -0.66
C MET A 1 -14.78 -4.24 0.09
N ARG A 2 -14.79 -4.24 1.43
CA ARG A 2 -14.66 -3.02 2.25
C ARG A 2 -13.42 -3.16 3.13
N ILE A 3 -12.61 -2.10 3.18
CA ILE A 3 -11.42 -2.00 4.04
C ILE A 3 -11.61 -0.77 4.92
N THR A 4 -11.48 -0.93 6.23
CA THR A 4 -11.64 0.19 7.16
C THR A 4 -10.29 0.80 7.50
N VAL A 5 -10.06 2.02 7.04
CA VAL A 5 -8.82 2.77 7.30
C VAL A 5 -9.15 4.10 7.93
N THR A 6 -8.61 4.33 9.13
CA THR A 6 -8.67 5.62 9.83
C THR A 6 -8.05 6.70 8.96
N ASP A 7 -8.64 7.90 8.97
CA ASP A 7 -8.13 8.97 8.12
C ASP A 7 -6.70 9.37 8.53
N HIS A 8 -5.88 9.71 7.53
CA HIS A 8 -4.44 10.04 7.63
C HIS A 8 -3.49 8.92 8.07
N ALA A 9 -3.99 7.83 8.67
CA ALA A 9 -3.18 6.70 9.11
C ALA A 9 -2.95 5.66 8.00
N ARG A 10 -1.98 4.76 8.22
CA ARG A 10 -1.84 3.52 7.45
C ARG A 10 -3.02 2.56 7.74
N PRO A 11 -3.34 1.60 6.84
CA PRO A 11 -4.25 0.51 7.18
C PRO A 11 -3.70 -0.36 8.32
N LEU A 12 -4.56 -0.90 9.18
CA LEU A 12 -4.14 -1.88 10.19
C LEU A 12 -3.63 -3.17 9.53
N ASP A 13 -2.79 -3.94 10.23
CA ASP A 13 -2.17 -5.15 9.66
C ASP A 13 -3.21 -6.21 9.23
N ASP A 14 -4.31 -6.34 9.96
CA ASP A 14 -5.42 -7.25 9.64
C ASP A 14 -6.22 -6.78 8.42
N GLU A 15 -6.37 -5.46 8.24
CA GLU A 15 -6.96 -4.86 7.05
C GLU A 15 -6.06 -5.05 5.81
N VAL A 16 -4.73 -5.02 5.99
CA VAL A 16 -3.77 -5.36 4.94
C VAL A 16 -3.87 -6.85 4.56
N ASP A 17 -4.00 -7.75 5.53
CA ASP A 17 -4.22 -9.18 5.27
C ASP A 17 -5.51 -9.43 4.49
N ARG A 18 -6.61 -8.78 4.87
CA ARG A 18 -7.88 -8.85 4.12
C ARG A 18 -7.69 -8.37 2.69
N PHE A 19 -6.95 -7.28 2.49
CA PHE A 19 -6.64 -6.77 1.16
C PHE A 19 -5.85 -7.77 0.31
N ILE A 20 -4.80 -8.37 0.87
CA ILE A 20 -4.01 -9.39 0.18
C ILE A 20 -4.89 -10.59 -0.20
N LEU A 21 -5.72 -11.08 0.73
CA LEU A 21 -6.64 -12.19 0.45
C LEU A 21 -7.62 -11.86 -0.67
N ALA A 22 -8.14 -10.63 -0.70
CA ALA A 22 -9.00 -10.17 -1.78
C ALA A 22 -8.26 -10.13 -3.12
N VAL A 23 -7.03 -9.62 -3.16
CA VAL A 23 -6.18 -9.57 -4.38
C VAL A 23 -5.86 -10.97 -4.89
N ARG A 24 -5.50 -11.91 -3.99
CA ARG A 24 -5.24 -13.32 -4.33
C ARG A 24 -6.45 -14.00 -4.99
N ALA A 25 -7.65 -13.65 -4.54
CA ALA A 25 -8.90 -14.24 -5.02
C ALA A 25 -9.40 -13.64 -6.35
N LEU A 26 -8.77 -12.57 -6.86
CA LEU A 26 -9.19 -11.96 -8.12
C LEU A 26 -8.91 -12.90 -9.30
N PRO A 27 -9.92 -13.19 -10.15
CA PRO A 27 -9.70 -13.82 -11.44
C PRO A 27 -8.70 -13.04 -12.30
N GLN A 28 -8.05 -13.73 -13.22
CA GLN A 28 -7.28 -13.08 -14.27
C GLN A 28 -8.16 -12.07 -15.02
N ASP A 29 -7.58 -10.95 -15.45
CA ASP A 29 -8.25 -9.87 -16.19
C ASP A 29 -9.34 -9.10 -15.42
N THR A 30 -9.39 -9.22 -14.09
CA THR A 30 -10.30 -8.42 -13.26
C THR A 30 -9.84 -6.96 -13.16
N TRP A 31 -10.76 -6.02 -13.42
CA TRP A 31 -10.56 -4.60 -13.14
C TRP A 31 -10.83 -4.29 -11.66
N THR A 32 -9.88 -3.64 -10.98
CA THR A 32 -10.05 -3.18 -9.60
C THR A 32 -10.30 -1.68 -9.56
N HIS A 33 -11.40 -1.26 -8.93
CA HIS A 33 -11.73 0.14 -8.70
C HIS A 33 -11.54 0.48 -7.22
N PHE A 34 -10.68 1.46 -6.94
CA PHE A 34 -10.41 1.97 -5.60
C PHE A 34 -11.07 3.33 -5.40
N HIS A 35 -11.74 3.52 -4.27
CA HIS A 35 -12.28 4.82 -3.89
C HIS A 35 -12.17 5.06 -2.38
N CYS A 36 -12.17 6.33 -1.99
CA CYS A 36 -12.35 6.79 -0.61
C CYS A 36 -13.23 8.04 -0.65
N GLU A 37 -13.24 8.87 0.39
CA GLU A 37 -14.01 10.12 0.38
C GLU A 37 -13.54 11.08 -0.73
N ALA A 38 -12.26 11.49 -0.68
CA ALA A 38 -11.71 12.49 -1.60
C ALA A 38 -10.99 11.90 -2.83
N GLY A 39 -10.90 10.57 -2.96
CA GLY A 39 -10.13 9.92 -4.04
C GLY A 39 -8.61 10.19 -4.02
N ARG A 40 -8.04 10.67 -2.91
CA ARG A 40 -6.61 11.07 -2.80
C ARG A 40 -5.82 10.10 -1.91
N GLY A 41 -5.65 10.38 -0.62
CA GLY A 41 -4.68 9.67 0.22
C GLY A 41 -4.86 8.16 0.33
N ARG A 42 -6.04 7.71 0.80
CA ARG A 42 -6.36 6.28 0.93
C ARG A 42 -6.42 5.58 -0.43
N THR A 43 -7.05 6.22 -1.41
CA THR A 43 -7.16 5.68 -2.78
C THR A 43 -5.78 5.42 -3.39
N THR A 44 -4.92 6.44 -3.44
CA THR A 44 -3.56 6.30 -4.00
C THR A 44 -2.72 5.32 -3.18
N THR A 45 -2.88 5.26 -1.86
CA THR A 45 -2.21 4.25 -1.03
C THR A 45 -2.56 2.84 -1.49
N PHE A 46 -3.83 2.48 -1.63
CA PHE A 46 -4.20 1.13 -2.08
C PHE A 46 -3.86 0.84 -3.54
N MET A 47 -3.88 1.85 -4.42
CA MET A 47 -3.37 1.70 -5.78
C MET A 47 -1.87 1.35 -5.78
N VAL A 48 -1.07 2.00 -4.92
CA VAL A 48 0.35 1.67 -4.73
C VAL A 48 0.53 0.26 -4.18
N LEU A 49 -0.20 -0.14 -3.14
CA LEU A 49 -0.09 -1.50 -2.58
C LEU A 49 -0.48 -2.57 -3.60
N TYR A 50 -1.57 -2.34 -4.35
CA TYR A 50 -1.99 -3.25 -5.42
C TYR A 50 -0.89 -3.40 -6.47
N ASP A 51 -0.33 -2.28 -6.91
CA ASP A 51 0.71 -2.24 -7.92
C ASP A 51 1.99 -2.97 -7.45
N MET A 52 2.36 -2.80 -6.18
CA MET A 52 3.46 -3.56 -5.57
C MET A 52 3.23 -5.07 -5.60
N LEU A 53 2.04 -5.54 -5.20
CA LEU A 53 1.72 -6.97 -5.24
C LEU A 53 1.86 -7.55 -6.64
N ARG A 54 1.51 -6.78 -7.67
CA ARG A 54 1.58 -7.24 -9.07
C ARG A 54 2.98 -7.12 -9.68
N ASN A 55 3.76 -6.11 -9.29
CA ASN A 55 4.91 -5.66 -10.08
C ASN A 55 6.22 -5.47 -9.31
N ALA A 56 6.25 -5.52 -7.96
CA ALA A 56 7.45 -5.23 -7.17
C ALA A 56 8.60 -6.23 -7.38
N ALA A 57 8.34 -7.41 -7.95
CA ALA A 57 9.37 -8.36 -8.35
C ALA A 57 10.29 -7.82 -9.47
N HIS A 58 9.79 -6.87 -10.27
CA HIS A 58 10.45 -6.40 -11.49
C HIS A 58 10.47 -4.86 -11.64
N VAL A 59 9.73 -4.12 -10.81
CA VAL A 59 9.61 -2.65 -10.89
C VAL A 59 10.05 -2.04 -9.56
N SER A 60 10.84 -0.97 -9.63
CA SER A 60 11.37 -0.29 -8.45
C SER A 60 10.28 0.39 -7.61
N LEU A 61 10.55 0.58 -6.31
CA LEU A 61 9.68 1.37 -5.42
C LEU A 61 9.44 2.78 -5.97
N GLU A 62 10.49 3.42 -6.47
CA GLU A 62 10.43 4.78 -7.01
C GLU A 62 9.50 4.86 -8.22
N ASP A 63 9.63 3.93 -9.16
CA ASP A 63 8.79 3.91 -10.36
C ASP A 63 7.32 3.65 -10.04
N ILE A 64 7.05 2.70 -9.12
CA ILE A 64 5.68 2.42 -8.66
C ILE A 64 5.07 3.67 -8.01
N VAL A 65 5.77 4.29 -7.06
CA VAL A 65 5.25 5.48 -6.36
C VAL A 65 5.08 6.64 -7.33
N ARG A 66 6.05 6.86 -8.23
CA ARG A 66 6.01 7.93 -9.22
C ARG A 66 4.83 7.79 -10.16
N ARG A 67 4.59 6.61 -10.76
CA ARG A 67 3.47 6.43 -11.69
C ARG A 67 2.13 6.55 -11.00
N GLN A 68 1.99 6.02 -9.78
CA GLN A 68 0.74 6.14 -9.02
C GLN A 68 0.48 7.58 -8.57
N LYS A 69 1.52 8.35 -8.27
CA LYS A 69 1.40 9.79 -8.01
C LYS A 69 0.86 10.56 -9.22
N LEU A 70 1.37 10.26 -10.42
CA LEU A 70 0.91 10.88 -11.66
C LEU A 70 -0.57 10.56 -11.95
N LEU A 71 -1.02 9.34 -11.64
CA LEU A 71 -2.41 8.91 -11.81
C LEU A 71 -3.33 9.36 -10.66
N GLY A 72 -2.78 9.54 -9.45
CA GLY A 72 -3.52 9.80 -8.21
C GLY A 72 -3.52 11.28 -7.79
N TYR A 73 -3.81 12.19 -8.71
CA TYR A 73 -3.91 13.64 -8.45
C TYR A 73 -2.66 14.24 -7.78
N ASN A 74 -1.47 13.82 -8.21
CA ASN A 74 -0.17 14.23 -7.66
C ASN A 74 0.01 13.91 -6.16
N TYR A 75 -0.78 12.99 -5.59
CA TYR A 75 -0.60 12.55 -4.21
C TYR A 75 0.60 11.62 -4.10
N ASP A 76 1.57 12.02 -3.28
CA ASP A 76 2.81 11.27 -3.07
C ASP A 76 2.75 10.54 -1.72
N VAL A 77 2.63 9.22 -1.76
CA VAL A 77 2.54 8.39 -0.55
C VAL A 77 3.82 8.44 0.28
N LEU A 78 4.97 8.80 -0.32
CA LEU A 78 6.27 8.89 0.34
C LEU A 78 6.67 10.32 0.75
N ARG A 79 5.83 11.32 0.48
CA ARG A 79 6.14 12.72 0.82
C ARG A 79 6.03 12.95 2.34
N PRO A 80 7.10 13.41 3.01
CA PRO A 80 7.03 13.82 4.42
C PRO A 80 6.20 15.10 4.57
N THR A 81 5.64 15.29 5.76
CA THR A 81 4.97 16.54 6.13
C THR A 81 5.97 17.65 6.42
N GLU A 82 5.48 18.89 6.49
CA GLU A 82 6.27 20.02 6.94
C GLU A 82 6.56 19.93 8.44
N PRO A 83 7.69 20.50 8.92
CA PRO A 83 7.98 20.58 10.35
C PRO A 83 6.85 21.26 11.11
N GLY A 84 6.38 20.63 12.21
CA GLY A 84 5.30 21.16 13.04
C GLY A 84 3.88 20.75 12.61
N ASP A 85 3.73 19.99 11.52
CA ASP A 85 2.44 19.38 11.17
C ASP A 85 2.06 18.30 12.18
N TRP A 86 0.87 18.40 12.79
CA TRP A 86 0.35 17.41 13.72
C TRP A 86 0.17 16.03 13.06
N LYS A 87 0.10 15.97 11.73
CA LYS A 87 0.00 14.72 10.96
C LYS A 87 1.34 14.00 10.77
N ALA A 88 2.46 14.59 11.18
CA ALA A 88 3.78 14.02 10.97
C ALA A 88 3.91 12.57 11.47
N PRO A 89 3.47 12.20 12.69
CA PRO A 89 3.59 10.82 13.15
C PRO A 89 2.86 9.81 12.25
N TYR A 90 1.67 10.16 11.76
CA TYR A 90 0.89 9.30 10.87
C TYR A 90 1.49 9.22 9.47
N THR A 91 2.11 10.31 9.00
CA THR A 91 2.79 10.32 7.71
C THR A 91 4.06 9.49 7.76
N ASP A 92 4.87 9.64 8.80
CA ASP A 92 6.10 8.87 8.97
C ASP A 92 5.80 7.38 9.08
N ASP A 93 4.77 7.00 9.85
CA ASP A 93 4.29 5.62 9.96
C ASP A 93 3.79 5.07 8.59
N ARG A 94 3.01 5.86 7.83
CA ARG A 94 2.61 5.48 6.47
C ARG A 94 3.82 5.27 5.56
N ILE A 95 4.81 6.16 5.60
CA ILE A 95 6.02 6.07 4.76
C ILE A 95 6.81 4.80 5.12
N ALA A 96 7.04 4.55 6.40
CA ALA A 96 7.70 3.35 6.89
C ALA A 96 6.97 2.09 6.42
N PHE A 97 5.65 2.07 6.56
CA PHE A 97 4.83 0.98 6.07
C PHE A 97 4.94 0.77 4.55
N VAL A 98 4.80 1.81 3.73
CA VAL A 98 4.84 1.64 2.26
C VAL A 98 6.19 1.06 1.83
N ARG A 99 7.29 1.46 2.48
CA ARG A 99 8.62 0.88 2.23
C ARG A 99 8.70 -0.59 2.66
N ALA A 100 8.22 -0.92 3.85
CA ALA A 100 8.20 -2.30 4.33
C ALA A 100 7.31 -3.20 3.46
N PHE A 101 6.14 -2.69 3.03
CA PHE A 101 5.23 -3.42 2.16
C PHE A 101 5.83 -3.68 0.78
N TYR A 102 6.65 -2.78 0.25
CA TYR A 102 7.40 -3.03 -0.99
C TYR A 102 8.35 -4.22 -0.83
N ASN A 103 9.09 -4.31 0.27
CA ASN A 103 9.98 -5.45 0.55
C ASN A 103 9.18 -6.75 0.68
N TYR A 104 8.07 -6.71 1.40
CA TYR A 104 7.12 -7.82 1.47
C TYR A 104 6.66 -8.26 0.08
N ALA A 105 6.12 -7.35 -0.74
CA ALA A 105 5.55 -7.68 -2.05
C ALA A 105 6.60 -8.19 -3.05
N ARG A 106 7.83 -7.64 -2.99
CA ARG A 106 8.95 -8.10 -3.81
C ARG A 106 9.34 -9.55 -3.51
N GLY A 107 9.31 -9.95 -2.24
CA GLY A 107 9.55 -11.33 -1.80
C GLY A 107 8.31 -12.24 -1.85
N ASN A 108 7.12 -11.67 -2.02
CA ASN A 108 5.84 -12.37 -2.01
C ASN A 108 4.94 -11.87 -3.18
N PRO A 109 5.29 -12.15 -4.45
CA PRO A 109 4.48 -11.71 -5.60
C PRO A 109 3.03 -12.21 -5.51
N ASP A 110 2.09 -11.35 -5.93
CA ASP A 110 0.63 -11.53 -5.78
C ASP A 110 0.20 -11.80 -4.33
N GLY A 111 1.09 -11.51 -3.37
CA GLY A 111 0.95 -11.84 -1.97
C GLY A 111 0.88 -13.34 -1.71
N ARG A 112 1.23 -14.26 -2.63
CA ARG A 112 0.84 -15.70 -2.56
C ARG A 112 1.44 -16.51 -1.41
N LEU A 113 2.67 -16.22 -1.00
CA LEU A 113 3.43 -17.10 -0.09
C LEU A 113 3.04 -16.93 1.38
N ARG A 114 2.96 -15.68 1.86
CA ARG A 114 2.63 -15.35 3.25
C ARG A 114 1.68 -14.17 3.29
N LEU A 115 0.85 -14.08 4.32
CA LEU A 115 0.12 -12.86 4.66
C LEU A 115 1.10 -11.81 5.22
N TRP A 116 0.65 -10.55 5.27
CA TRP A 116 1.46 -9.45 5.76
C TRP A 116 1.80 -9.62 7.25
N SER A 117 0.81 -9.96 8.07
CA SER A 117 1.02 -10.17 9.51
C SER A 117 1.95 -11.36 9.81
N GLU A 118 1.92 -12.40 8.97
CA GLU A 118 2.82 -13.55 9.05
C GLU A 118 4.26 -13.16 8.69
N TRP A 119 4.42 -12.34 7.65
CA TRP A 119 5.72 -11.84 7.22
C TRP A 119 6.37 -10.96 8.30
N LEU A 120 5.60 -10.08 8.95
CA LEU A 120 6.08 -9.26 10.06
C LEU A 120 6.65 -10.08 11.21
N LYS A 121 6.00 -11.20 11.56
CA LYS A 121 6.47 -12.11 12.63
C LYS A 121 7.74 -12.88 12.26
N SER A 122 8.05 -12.99 10.97
CA SER A 122 9.20 -13.77 10.49
C SER A 122 10.55 -13.06 10.59
N GLY A 123 10.58 -11.80 11.06
CA GLY A 123 11.82 -11.03 11.22
C GLY A 123 12.48 -10.61 9.91
N ALA A 124 11.78 -10.72 8.78
CA ALA A 124 12.29 -10.43 7.44
C ALA A 124 12.31 -8.94 7.07
N GLN A 125 12.36 -8.04 8.07
CA GLN A 125 12.40 -6.57 7.88
C GLN A 125 13.72 -6.09 7.29
#